data_AF-A0A2H3CF40-F1
#
_entry.id   AF-A0A2H3CF40-F1
#
_cell.length_a   1.000
_cell.length_b   1.000
_cell.length_c   1.000
_cell.angle_alpha   90.00
_cell.angle_beta   90.00
_cell.angle_gamma   90.00
#
_symmetry.space_group_name_H-M   'P 1'
#
loop_
_entity.id
_entity.type
_entity.pdbx_description
1 polymer ?
#
loop_
_entity_poly.entity_id
_entity_poly.type
_entity_poly.pdbx_seq_one_letter_code
_entity_poly.pdbx_strand_id
1 'polypeptide(L)'
;MYFEVFTSYFQLPSQTVPFAASLLDGPAKDWWVHKRQEFWSENAFDPTPACFRLPDWEDFVTLLKQQFCDPAIKEVHGKKMYELQMGNGPATVYFQELEKEAKLT
;
A
#
# COMPACT_ATOMS: atom_id res chain seq x y z
N MET A 1 8.53 -5.60 -5.22
CA MET A 1 8.73 -6.67 -6.21
C MET A 1 7.57 -6.89 -7.19
N TYR A 2 6.31 -7.14 -6.78
CA TYR A 2 5.21 -7.37 -7.77
C TYR A 2 5.01 -6.20 -8.75
N PHE A 3 4.95 -4.96 -8.25
CA PHE A 3 4.73 -3.77 -9.09
C PHE A 3 5.92 -3.35 -9.97
N GLU A 4 7.17 -3.68 -9.59
CA GLU A 4 8.37 -3.31 -10.36
C GLU A 4 8.44 -4.03 -11.71
N VAL A 5 7.84 -5.21 -11.84
CA VAL A 5 7.77 -5.92 -13.12
C VAL A 5 6.83 -5.19 -14.09
N PHE A 6 5.76 -4.56 -13.55
CA PHE A 6 4.76 -3.85 -14.32
C PHE A 6 5.16 -2.42 -14.69
N THR A 7 6.14 -1.81 -14.03
CA THR A 7 6.60 -0.44 -14.36
C THR A 7 7.11 -0.33 -15.80
N SER A 8 7.71 -1.40 -16.33
CA SER A 8 8.17 -1.48 -17.72
C SER A 8 7.04 -1.44 -18.76
N TYR A 9 5.80 -1.74 -18.36
CA TYR A 9 4.62 -1.74 -19.24
C TYR A 9 3.84 -0.43 -19.19
N PHE A 10 4.10 0.44 -18.22
CA PHE A 10 3.49 1.77 -18.17
C PHE A 10 4.29 2.73 -19.03
N GLN A 11 3.68 3.18 -20.14
CA GLN A 11 4.27 4.19 -21.01
C GLN A 11 4.33 5.57 -20.35
N LEU A 12 3.45 5.79 -19.36
CA LEU A 12 3.34 7.03 -18.61
C LEU A 12 3.30 6.73 -17.10
N PRO A 13 4.05 7.47 -16.26
CA PRO A 13 3.97 7.35 -14.81
C PRO A 13 2.54 7.51 -14.25
N SER A 14 1.69 8.27 -14.95
CA SER A 14 0.27 8.48 -14.61
C SER A 14 -0.61 7.22 -14.75
N GLN A 15 -0.14 6.16 -15.41
CA GLN A 15 -0.89 4.90 -15.58
C GLN A 15 -0.72 3.94 -14.40
N THR A 16 0.33 4.12 -13.61
CA THR A 16 0.66 3.21 -12.49
C THR A 16 -0.39 3.27 -11.38
N VAL A 17 -0.85 4.46 -11.01
CA VAL A 17 -1.85 4.64 -9.94
C VAL A 17 -3.22 4.07 -10.30
N PRO A 18 -3.81 4.34 -11.49
CA PRO A 18 -5.07 3.71 -11.91
C PRO A 18 -4.99 2.19 -11.95
N PHE A 19 -3.87 1.64 -12.43
CA PHE A 19 -3.65 0.19 -12.43
C PHE A 19 -3.59 -0.37 -11.02
N ALA A 20 -2.78 0.22 -10.13
CA ALA A 20 -2.67 -0.22 -8.75
C ALA A 20 -4.01 -0.14 -8.01
N ALA A 21 -4.74 0.95 -8.21
CA ALA A 21 -6.07 1.14 -7.67
C ALA A 21 -7.08 0.10 -8.17
N SER A 22 -6.93 -0.39 -9.41
CA SER A 22 -7.81 -1.44 -9.95
C SER A 22 -7.62 -2.81 -9.27
N LEU A 23 -6.48 -3.01 -8.59
CA LEU A 23 -6.20 -4.22 -7.81
C LEU A 23 -6.78 -4.15 -6.39
N LEU A 24 -7.30 -2.99 -5.96
CA LEU A 24 -7.98 -2.88 -4.68
C LEU A 24 -9.31 -3.61 -4.74
N ASP A 25 -9.61 -4.37 -3.69
CA ASP A 25 -10.86 -5.12 -3.55
C ASP A 25 -11.47 -4.93 -2.15
N GLY A 26 -12.76 -5.22 -2.04
CA GLY A 26 -13.53 -5.10 -0.80
C GLY A 26 -13.42 -3.71 -0.16
N PRO A 27 -13.20 -3.62 1.16
CA PRO A 27 -13.14 -2.34 1.88
C PRO A 27 -12.09 -1.36 1.34
N ALA A 28 -11.01 -1.85 0.73
CA ALA A 28 -9.97 -0.99 0.16
C ALA A 28 -10.44 -0.30 -1.14
N LYS A 29 -11.26 -1.00 -1.93
CA LYS A 29 -11.89 -0.43 -3.13
C LYS A 29 -12.89 0.65 -2.76
N ASP A 30 -13.73 0.39 -1.77
CA ASP A 30 -14.73 1.36 -1.29
C ASP A 30 -14.05 2.61 -0.74
N TRP A 31 -13.01 2.44 0.10
CA TRP A 31 -12.18 3.54 0.58
C TRP A 31 -11.61 4.37 -0.59
N TRP A 32 -11.06 3.72 -1.62
CA TRP A 32 -10.47 4.42 -2.75
C TRP A 32 -11.50 5.23 -3.55
N VAL A 33 -12.73 4.73 -3.70
CA VAL A 33 -13.84 5.44 -4.36
C VAL A 33 -14.21 6.73 -3.62
N HIS A 34 -14.13 6.74 -2.30
CA HIS A 34 -14.31 7.96 -1.51
C HIS A 34 -13.09 8.87 -1.57
N LYS A 35 -11.88 8.31 -1.37
CA LYS A 35 -10.64 9.09 -1.33
C LYS A 35 -10.35 9.81 -2.64
N ARG A 36 -10.64 9.17 -3.79
CA ARG A 36 -10.46 9.80 -5.10
C ARG A 36 -11.30 11.07 -5.29
N GLN A 37 -12.41 11.24 -4.55
CA GLN A 37 -13.23 12.45 -4.69
C GLN A 37 -12.51 13.71 -4.20
N GLU A 38 -11.55 13.56 -3.28
CA GLU A 38 -10.75 14.67 -2.76
C GLU A 38 -9.76 15.24 -3.81
N PHE A 39 -9.52 14.53 -4.90
CA PHE A 39 -8.59 14.90 -5.96
C PHE A 39 -9.23 15.69 -7.12
N TRP A 40 -10.50 16.05 -6.97
CA TRP A 40 -11.14 17.01 -7.86
C TRP A 40 -10.71 18.42 -7.51
N SER A 41 -10.06 19.11 -8.46
CA SER A 41 -9.73 20.53 -8.30
C SER A 41 -10.96 21.39 -8.54
N GLU A 42 -11.69 21.73 -7.47
CA GLU A 42 -12.72 22.78 -7.49
C GLU A 42 -12.09 24.13 -7.09
N ASN A 43 -11.27 24.72 -7.96
CA ASN A 43 -10.79 26.06 -7.70
C ASN A 43 -11.74 27.08 -8.35
N ALA A 44 -12.62 27.67 -7.55
CA ALA A 44 -13.63 28.65 -8.01
C ALA A 44 -13.02 29.91 -8.64
N PHE A 45 -11.71 30.16 -8.44
CA PHE A 45 -10.99 31.33 -8.93
C PHE A 45 -10.00 31.01 -10.07
N ASP A 46 -9.89 29.76 -10.48
CA ASP A 46 -8.99 29.34 -11.57
C ASP A 46 -9.79 29.22 -12.88
N PRO A 47 -9.39 29.87 -13.99
CA PRO A 47 -10.04 29.69 -15.29
C PRO A 47 -9.88 28.28 -15.87
N THR A 48 -9.01 27.43 -15.29
CA THR A 48 -8.88 26.04 -15.69
C THR A 48 -10.12 25.23 -15.28
N PRO A 49 -10.76 24.48 -16.20
CA PRO A 49 -11.89 23.62 -15.86
C PRO A 49 -11.54 22.66 -14.73
N ALA A 50 -12.51 22.37 -13.86
CA ALA A 50 -12.36 21.36 -12.81
C ALA A 50 -11.81 20.07 -13.43
N CYS A 51 -10.59 19.72 -13.03
CA CYS A 51 -9.87 18.57 -13.56
C CYS A 51 -9.53 17.63 -12.41
N PHE A 52 -9.71 16.34 -12.67
CA PHE A 52 -9.27 15.28 -11.78
C PHE A 52 -7.75 15.16 -11.87
N ARG A 53 -7.05 15.33 -10.74
CA ARG A 53 -5.59 15.18 -10.67
C ARG A 53 -5.24 13.97 -9.83
N LEU A 54 -4.77 12.89 -10.46
CA LEU A 54 -4.30 11.73 -9.72
C LEU A 54 -3.11 12.11 -8.83
N PRO A 55 -3.01 11.54 -7.61
CA PRO A 55 -1.77 11.61 -6.86
C PRO A 55 -0.64 10.98 -7.67
N ASP A 56 0.58 11.41 -7.40
CA ASP A 56 1.73 10.67 -7.90
C ASP A 56 1.85 9.30 -7.22
N TRP A 57 2.80 8.49 -7.69
CA TRP A 57 2.99 7.15 -7.15
C TRP A 57 3.41 7.15 -5.67
N GLU A 58 4.23 8.10 -5.24
CA GLU A 58 4.75 8.16 -3.88
C GLU A 58 3.65 8.58 -2.90
N ASP A 59 2.86 9.59 -3.27
CA ASP A 59 1.68 10.04 -2.55
C ASP A 59 0.65 8.92 -2.44
N PHE A 60 0.36 8.22 -3.54
CA PHE A 60 -0.57 7.08 -3.54
C PHE A 60 -0.12 5.96 -2.57
N VAL A 61 1.17 5.58 -2.62
CA VAL A 61 1.73 4.57 -1.71
C VAL A 61 1.69 5.05 -0.26
N THR A 62 1.95 6.33 -0.01
CA THR A 62 1.89 6.92 1.33
C THR A 62 0.47 6.89 1.88
N LEU A 63 -0.53 7.23 1.08
CA LEU A 63 -1.95 7.17 1.47
C LEU A 63 -2.38 5.75 1.80
N LEU A 64 -1.99 4.76 0.98
CA LEU A 64 -2.28 3.35 1.27
C LEU A 64 -1.63 2.89 2.57
N LYS A 65 -0.37 3.27 2.80
CA LYS A 65 0.33 2.95 4.06
C LYS A 65 -0.36 3.58 5.26
N GLN A 66 -0.76 4.85 5.19
CA GLN A 66 -1.44 5.51 6.29
C GLN A 66 -2.81 4.89 6.59
N GLN A 67 -3.54 4.49 5.55
CA GLN A 67 -4.87 3.93 5.73
C GLN A 67 -4.86 2.47 6.22
N PHE A 68 -3.95 1.65 5.69
CA PHE A 68 -3.99 0.19 5.88
C PHE A 68 -2.78 -0.39 6.59
N CYS A 69 -1.73 0.40 6.87
CA CYS A 69 -0.63 -0.04 7.72
C CYS A 69 -0.65 0.76 9.02
N ASP A 70 -1.14 0.13 10.09
CA ASP A 70 -0.94 0.67 11.42
C ASP A 70 0.58 0.61 11.75
N PRO A 71 1.24 1.77 11.97
CA PRO A 71 2.66 1.81 12.30
C PRO A 71 3.00 1.03 13.58
N ALA A 72 2.08 1.02 14.56
CA ALA A 72 2.26 0.30 15.82
C ALA A 72 2.18 -1.21 15.60
N ILE A 73 1.30 -1.69 14.71
CA ILE A 73 1.24 -3.11 14.35
C ILE A 73 2.54 -3.52 13.64
N LYS A 74 3.02 -2.73 12.68
CA LYS A 74 4.30 -3.01 12.00
C LYS A 74 5.50 -3.03 12.94
N GLU A 75 5.56 -2.10 13.89
CA GLU A 75 6.66 -2.02 14.86
C GLU A 75 6.61 -3.20 15.85
N VAL A 76 5.44 -3.50 16.43
CA VAL A 76 5.25 -4.65 17.32
C VAL A 76 5.60 -5.94 16.60
N HIS A 77 5.20 -6.05 15.34
CA HIS A 77 5.46 -7.24 14.53
C HIS A 77 6.92 -7.39 14.16
N GLY A 78 7.55 -6.32 13.67
CA GLY A 78 8.99 -6.31 13.37
C GLY A 78 9.83 -6.60 14.61
N LYS A 79 9.42 -6.08 15.77
CA LYS A 79 10.04 -6.38 17.06
C LYS A 79 9.88 -7.85 17.43
N LYS A 80 8.69 -8.44 17.30
CA LYS A 80 8.47 -9.89 17.50
C LYS A 80 9.33 -10.73 16.57
N MET A 81 9.42 -10.39 15.30
CA MET A 81 10.28 -11.10 14.33
C MET A 81 11.77 -11.02 14.70
N TYR A 82 12.23 -9.89 15.25
CA TYR A 82 13.61 -9.72 15.71
C TYR A 82 13.88 -10.46 17.04
N GLU A 83 12.92 -10.48 17.94
CA GLU A 83 12.99 -11.20 19.23
C GLU A 83 12.86 -12.72 19.06
N LEU A 84 12.30 -13.20 17.94
CA LEU A 84 12.32 -14.62 17.58
C LEU A 84 13.77 -15.08 17.35
N GLN A 85 14.33 -15.68 18.38
CA GLN A 85 15.60 -16.40 18.31
C GLN A 85 15.37 -17.87 18.00
N MET A 86 16.25 -18.46 17.19
CA MET A 86 16.23 -19.90 16.99
C MET A 86 16.59 -20.59 18.32
N GLY A 87 15.61 -21.24 18.95
CA GLY A 87 15.84 -22.07 20.13
C GLY A 87 16.60 -23.36 19.79
N ASN A 88 16.80 -24.25 20.76
CA ASN A 88 17.44 -25.56 20.57
C ASN A 88 16.62 -26.56 19.72
N GLY A 89 15.54 -26.11 19.08
CA GLY A 89 14.68 -26.94 18.26
C GLY A 89 15.15 -27.07 16.81
N PRO A 90 14.53 -27.95 16.01
CA PRO A 90 14.79 -28.04 14.58
C PRO A 90 14.49 -26.70 13.88
N ALA A 91 15.34 -26.32 12.93
CA ALA A 91 15.19 -25.07 12.18
C ALA A 91 13.82 -24.92 11.50
N THR A 92 13.16 -26.02 11.17
CA THR A 92 11.81 -26.02 10.58
C THR A 92 10.75 -25.41 11.49
N VAL A 93 10.86 -25.56 12.82
CA VAL A 93 9.91 -24.98 13.78
C VAL A 93 10.06 -23.46 13.80
N TYR A 94 11.30 -22.98 13.81
CA TYR A 94 11.61 -21.56 13.72
C TYR A 94 11.07 -20.91 12.44
N PHE A 95 11.23 -21.55 11.28
CA PHE A 95 10.69 -21.04 10.02
C PHE A 95 9.16 -21.05 9.98
N GLN A 96 8.50 -22.03 10.63
CA GLN A 96 7.03 -22.06 10.74
C GLN A 96 6.51 -20.95 11.66
N GLU A 97 7.22 -20.65 12.75
CA GLU A 97 6.87 -19.53 13.65
C GLU A 97 7.06 -18.19 12.95
N LEU A 98 8.17 -18.01 12.23
CA LEU A 98 8.38 -16.85 11.37
C LEU A 98 7.30 -16.70 10.29
N GLU A 99 6.88 -17.79 9.66
CA GLU A 99 5.84 -17.77 8.63
C GLU A 99 4.46 -17.43 9.22
N LYS A 100 4.14 -17.95 10.41
CA LYS A 100 2.89 -17.61 11.12
C LYS A 100 2.86 -16.14 11.52
N GLU A 101 3.95 -15.63 12.07
CA GLU A 101 4.07 -14.21 12.39
C GLU A 101 3.97 -13.41 11.08
N ALA A 102 4.73 -13.69 10.03
CA ALA A 102 4.68 -12.94 8.77
C ALA A 102 3.27 -12.86 8.12
N LYS A 103 2.43 -13.89 8.30
CA LYS A 103 1.05 -13.94 7.78
C LYS A 103 0.03 -13.15 8.61
N LEU A 104 0.39 -12.66 9.79
CA LEU A 104 -0.46 -11.80 10.64
C LEU A 104 -0.32 -10.30 10.32
N THR A 105 0.45 -9.97 9.29
CA THR A 105 0.65 -8.60 8.75
C THR A 105 -0.18 -8.40 7.50
#